data_AF-A0A661ZNR9-F1
#
_entry.id   AF-A0A661ZNR9-F1
#
_cell.length_a   1.000
_cell.length_b   1.000
_cell.length_c   1.000
_cell.angle_alpha   90.00
_cell.angle_beta   90.00
_cell.angle_gamma   90.00
#
_symmetry.space_group_name_H-M   'P 1'
#
loop_
_entity.id
_entity.type
_entity.pdbx_description
1 polymer ?
#
loop_
_entity_poly.entity_id
_entity_poly.type
_entity_poly.pdbx_seq_one_letter_code
_entity_poly.pdbx_strand_id
1 'polypeptide(L)' 'MEIMINNSNIKLSTDEFIKICNFFSIEDRKQITQSIYNDTLREEWDILDSELPNIDISEEEIISEIRKVRYK' A
#
# COMPACT_ATOMS: atom_id res chain seq x y z
N MET A 1 31.02 -0.46 -6.99
CA MET A 1 30.57 -1.09 -5.73
C MET A 1 29.43 -2.01 -6.11
N GLU A 2 29.70 -3.30 -6.22
CA GLU A 2 28.68 -4.29 -6.59
C GLU A 2 27.95 -4.72 -5.32
N ILE A 3 26.67 -4.41 -5.24
CA ILE A 3 25.80 -4.92 -4.19
C ILE A 3 25.33 -6.30 -4.66
N MET A 4 26.03 -7.36 -4.24
CA MET A 4 25.53 -8.72 -4.37
C MET A 4 24.34 -8.88 -3.42
N ILE A 5 23.13 -8.93 -3.97
CA ILE A 5 21.91 -9.26 -3.22
C ILE A 5 21.85 -10.78 -3.15
N ASN A 6 22.35 -11.36 -2.05
CA ASN A 6 22.11 -12.76 -1.74
C ASN A 6 20.62 -12.97 -1.48
N ASN A 7 20.01 -13.97 -2.14
CA ASN A 7 18.63 -14.43 -1.94
C ASN A 7 18.42 -15.09 -0.56
N SER A 8 18.76 -14.39 0.51
CA SER A 8 18.41 -14.76 1.87
C SER A 8 16.99 -14.28 2.16
N ASN A 9 16.08 -15.22 2.44
CA ASN A 9 14.76 -14.93 3.03
C ASN A 9 14.97 -14.37 4.45
N ILE A 10 15.35 -13.10 4.54
CA ILE A 10 15.53 -12.40 5.81
C ILE A 10 14.13 -12.09 6.35
N LYS A 11 13.71 -12.83 7.37
CA LYS A 11 12.53 -12.48 8.16
C LYS A 11 12.89 -11.31 9.07
N LEU A 12 12.39 -10.13 8.71
CA LEU A 12 12.44 -8.93 9.56
C LEU A 12 11.17 -8.86 10.42
N SER A 13 11.33 -8.52 11.69
CA SER A 13 10.21 -8.06 12.50
C SER A 13 9.75 -6.66 12.06
N THR A 14 8.51 -6.30 12.37
CA THR A 14 7.95 -4.97 12.06
C THR A 14 8.81 -3.85 12.63
N ASP A 15 9.35 -4.01 13.84
CA ASP A 15 10.19 -3.01 14.48
C ASP A 15 11.55 -2.84 13.78
N GLU A 16 12.14 -3.94 13.29
CA GLU A 16 13.39 -3.89 12.52
C GLU A 16 13.17 -3.22 11.17
N PHE A 17 12.05 -3.51 10.50
CA PHE A 17 11.66 -2.86 9.25
C PHE A 17 11.48 -1.35 9.44
N ILE A 18 10.76 -0.91 10.48
CA ILE A 18 10.55 0.51 10.78
C ILE A 18 11.89 1.21 11.05
N LYS A 19 12.79 0.57 11.80
CA LYS A 19 14.13 1.12 12.05
C LYS A 19 14.90 1.31 10.74
N ILE A 20 14.90 0.31 9.86
CA ILE A 20 15.55 0.38 8.55
C ILE A 20 14.96 1.51 7.72
N CYS A 21 13.62 1.60 7.63
CA CYS A 21 12.95 2.67 6.91
C CYS A 21 13.31 4.07 7.42
N ASN A 22 13.51 4.24 8.73
CA ASN A 22 13.87 5.53 9.34
C ASN A 22 15.29 6.01 9.00
N PHE A 23 16.17 5.17 8.45
CA PHE A 23 17.48 5.61 7.94
C PHE A 23 17.39 6.31 6.59
N PHE A 24 16.29 6.15 5.86
CA PHE A 24 16.07 6.77 4.56
C PHE A 24 15.48 8.17 4.69
N SER A 25 15.68 8.99 3.67
CA SER A 25 15.04 10.31 3.59
C SER A 25 13.52 10.18 3.53
N ILE A 26 12.80 11.28 3.75
CA ILE A 26 11.33 11.27 3.63
C ILE A 26 10.90 10.90 2.21
N GLU A 27 11.59 11.41 1.20
CA GLU A 27 11.28 11.15 -0.21
C GLU A 27 11.55 9.69 -0.58
N ASP A 28 12.67 9.13 -0.12
CA ASP A 28 12.99 7.71 -0.33
C ASP A 28 11.99 6.80 0.38
N ARG A 29 11.58 7.16 1.61
CA ARG A 29 10.54 6.41 2.34
C ARG A 29 9.22 6.40 1.58
N LYS A 30 8.81 7.51 0.96
CA LYS A 30 7.60 7.53 0.11
C LYS A 30 7.75 6.57 -1.06
N GLN A 31 8.88 6.60 -1.78
CA GLN A 31 9.09 5.72 -2.93
C GLN A 31 9.10 4.25 -2.54
N ILE A 32 9.79 3.89 -1.45
CA ILE A 32 9.83 2.51 -0.92
C ILE A 32 8.42 2.06 -0.51
N THR A 33 7.67 2.90 0.21
CA THR A 33 6.30 2.57 0.63
C THR A 33 5.38 2.39 -0.58
N GLN A 34 5.50 3.26 -1.59
CA GLN A 34 4.74 3.17 -2.83
C GLN A 34 5.06 1.88 -3.61
N SER A 35 6.34 1.49 -3.66
CA SER A 35 6.78 0.25 -4.30
C SER A 35 6.20 -0.96 -3.58
N ILE A 36 6.33 -1.02 -2.25
CA ILE A 36 5.78 -2.12 -1.44
C ILE A 36 4.27 -2.21 -1.64
N TYR A 37 3.55 -1.09 -1.55
CA TYR A 37 2.11 -1.04 -1.78
C TYR A 37 1.72 -1.59 -3.16
N ASN A 38 2.42 -1.15 -4.21
CA ASN A 38 2.21 -1.65 -5.56
C ASN A 38 2.53 -3.13 -5.72
N ASP A 39 3.53 -3.65 -5.01
CA ASP A 39 3.95 -5.05 -5.17
C ASP A 39 3.14 -6.02 -4.30
N THR A 40 2.59 -5.55 -3.18
CA THR A 40 1.80 -6.40 -2.25
C THR A 40 0.30 -6.27 -2.42
N LEU A 41 -0.22 -5.08 -2.70
CA LEU A 41 -1.66 -4.84 -2.69
C LEU A 41 -2.24 -4.65 -4.09
N ARG A 42 -1.43 -4.41 -5.13
CA ARG A 42 -1.95 -4.19 -6.49
C ARG A 42 -2.82 -5.35 -6.97
N GLU A 43 -2.40 -6.59 -6.72
CA GLU A 43 -3.18 -7.76 -7.14
C GLU A 43 -4.53 -7.84 -6.39
N GLU A 44 -4.55 -7.51 -5.09
CA GLU A 44 -5.79 -7.44 -4.30
C GLU A 44 -6.69 -6.28 -4.74
N TRP A 45 -6.11 -5.12 -5.08
CA TRP A 45 -6.84 -3.98 -5.64
C TRP A 45 -7.40 -4.27 -7.02
N ASP A 46 -6.65 -4.91 -7.91
CA ASP A 46 -7.13 -5.29 -9.24
C ASP A 46 -8.30 -6.28 -9.16
N ILE A 47 -8.25 -7.22 -8.20
CA ILE A 47 -9.36 -8.14 -7.92
C ILE A 47 -10.57 -7.36 -7.41
N LEU A 48 -10.38 -6.51 -6.40
CA LEU A 48 -11.46 -5.70 -5.84
C LEU A 48 -12.09 -4.79 -6.90
N ASP A 49 -11.30 -4.13 -7.74
CA ASP A 49 -11.77 -3.29 -8.84
C ASP A 49 -12.50 -4.11 -9.91
N SER A 50 -12.10 -5.35 -10.16
CA SER A 50 -12.81 -6.26 -11.08
C SER A 50 -14.15 -6.75 -10.53
N GLU A 51 -14.28 -6.84 -9.20
CA GLU A 51 -15.49 -7.24 -8.49
C GLU A 51 -16.42 -6.05 -8.21
N LEU A 52 -15.91 -4.81 -8.31
CA LEU A 52 -16.74 -3.62 -8.17
C LEU A 52 -17.77 -3.59 -9.29
N PRO A 53 -19.08 -3.55 -8.95
CA PRO A 53 -20.11 -3.48 -9.96
C PRO A 53 -19.95 -2.16 -10.71
N ASN A 54 -20.01 -2.24 -12.04
CA ASN A 54 -19.90 -1.09 -12.93
C ASN A 54 -21.20 -0.27 -12.86
N ILE A 55 -21.34 0.49 -11.77
CA ILE A 55 -22.49 1.33 -11.46
C ILE A 55 -22.01 2.77 -11.60
N ASP A 56 -22.66 3.55 -12.46
CA ASP A 56 -22.50 5.00 -12.48
C ASP A 56 -23.10 5.56 -11.18
N ILE A 57 -22.25 5.68 -10.16
CA ILE A 57 -22.59 6.28 -8.87
C ILE A 57 -22.01 7.69 -8.87
N SER A 58 -22.83 8.69 -8.52
CA SER A 58 -22.32 10.06 -8.47
C SER A 58 -21.37 10.25 -7.29
N GLU A 59 -20.46 11.22 -7.40
CA GLU A 59 -19.52 11.57 -6.33
C GLU A 59 -20.25 11.90 -5.01
N GLU A 60 -21.46 12.50 -5.08
CA GLU A 60 -22.29 12.73 -3.90
C GLU A 60 -22.77 11.45 -3.20
N GLU A 61 -23.11 10.40 -3.95
CA GLU A 61 -23.53 9.12 -3.39
C GLU A 61 -22.36 8.39 -2.73
N ILE A 62 -21.16 8.45 -3.32
CA ILE A 62 -19.93 7.90 -2.71
C ILE A 62 -19.63 8.60 -1.38
N ILE A 63 -19.69 9.94 -1.35
CA ILE A 63 -19.43 10.72 -0.13
C ILE A 63 -20.48 10.41 0.96
N SER A 64 -21.73 10.20 0.56
CA SER A 64 -22.82 9.82 1.47
C SER A 64 -22.55 8.48 2.16
N GLU A 65 -22.15 7.46 1.41
CA GLU A 65 -21.83 6.14 1.97
C GLU A 65 -20.58 6.17 2.86
N ILE A 66 -19.53 6.89 2.48
CA ILE A 66 -18.32 7.06 3.32
C ILE A 66 -18.67 7.70 4.67
N ARG A 67 -19.55 8.72 4.68
CA ARG A 67 -19.98 9.39 5.91
C ARG A 67 -20.77 8.45 6.84
N LYS A 68 -21.63 7.59 6.29
CA LYS A 68 -22.41 6.61 7.09
C LYS A 68 -21.51 5.62 7.82
N VAL A 69 -20.39 5.23 7.23
CA VAL A 69 -19.41 4.33 7.87
C VAL A 69 -18.59 5.06 8.94
N ARG A 70 -18.21 6.33 8.70
CA ARG A 70 -17.29 7.09 9.56
C ARG A 70 -17.91 7.66 10.84
N TYR A 71 -19.20 7.99 10.80
CA TYR A 71 -19.92 8.63 11.92
C TYR A 71 -20.94 7.71 12.60
N LYS A 72 -20.74 6.40 12.48
CA LYS A 72 -21.50 5.39 13.21
C LYS A 72 -20.94 5.18 14.61
#